data_AF-A0A7Y1XET5-F1
#
_entry.id   AF-A0A7Y1XET5-F1
#
_cell.length_a   1.000
_cell.length_b   1.000
_cell.length_c   1.000
_cell.angle_alpha   90.00
_cell.angle_beta   90.00
_cell.angle_gamma   90.00
#
_symmetry.space_group_name_H-M   'P 1'
#
loop_
_entity.id
_entity.type
_entity.pdbx_description
1 polymer ?
#
loop_
_entity_poly.entity_id
_entity_poly.type
_entity_poly.pdbx_seq_one_letter_code
_entity_poly.pdbx_strand_id
1 'polypeptide(L)'
;MIVNTELEHKGNLFPSKIIKFKKDVDTLYFFSENDVVLRLKIIRDSVLRFTYATTGNFDKDFSYAITKYASTGYNELIIEEEEDYYQITTSKLICQISKEDMKVSIYDAEDNELISQDDAGFHWEESYEYGGNFVKMSKVSNDGESYYGLGDKPNHLNLKGKRYENWVTDSYAFGKETDPIYKAIPFYTGLHHGKSYGIFFDNTFRSYFDFAHERRNVTSFWALGGEMNYYFIYGPQMSDVVESYTDLTGKPHQLPPLWALGFHQCKWSYYPESKVKEITSKFRKLQIPCDAIYLDIDYMDGFRCFTWNKEYFPDPKRMVKELADEGFKTVAIIDPGIKIDSEYSV
;
A
#
# COMPACT_ATOMS: atom_id res chain seq x y z
N MET A 1 -37.60 29.57 14.98
CA MET A 1 -36.32 29.45 14.24
C MET A 1 -35.42 28.64 15.15
N ILE A 2 -35.39 27.31 14.97
CA ILE A 2 -34.48 26.45 15.73
C ILE A 2 -33.13 26.66 15.06
N VAL A 3 -32.26 27.44 15.71
CA VAL A 3 -30.85 27.47 15.36
C VAL A 3 -30.28 26.13 15.83
N ASN A 4 -30.28 25.14 14.94
CA ASN A 4 -29.35 24.01 15.02
C ASN A 4 -27.95 24.60 14.83
N THR A 5 -27.39 25.19 15.89
CA THR A 5 -25.95 25.14 16.10
C THR A 5 -25.64 23.69 16.42
N GLU A 6 -25.58 22.84 15.39
CA GLU A 6 -24.82 21.61 15.48
C GLU A 6 -23.40 22.02 15.87
N LEU A 7 -23.00 21.62 17.07
CA LEU A 7 -21.65 21.79 17.56
C LEU A 7 -20.75 21.02 16.59
N GLU A 8 -20.10 21.72 15.65
CA GLU A 8 -19.00 21.14 14.90
C GLU A 8 -17.96 20.67 15.93
N HIS A 9 -17.85 19.36 16.16
CA HIS A 9 -16.80 18.79 16.98
C HIS A 9 -15.48 18.90 16.22
N LYS A 10 -14.89 20.09 16.22
CA LYS A 10 -13.55 20.34 15.67
C LYS A 10 -12.50 19.86 16.66
N GLY A 11 -11.78 18.81 16.28
CA GLY A 11 -10.64 18.31 17.04
C GLY A 11 -10.45 16.80 16.95
N ASN A 12 -9.30 16.34 17.41
CA ASN A 12 -9.03 14.90 17.50
C ASN A 12 -9.86 14.27 18.63
N LEU A 13 -10.56 13.19 18.30
CA LEU A 13 -11.23 12.28 19.21
C LEU A 13 -10.36 11.03 19.41
N PHE A 14 -10.46 10.41 20.59
CA PHE A 14 -9.63 9.29 21.01
C PHE A 14 -10.50 8.17 21.60
N PRO A 15 -10.08 6.90 21.53
CA PRO A 15 -10.72 5.83 22.28
C PRO A 15 -10.74 6.13 23.77
N SER A 16 -11.84 5.81 24.44
CA SER A 16 -11.92 5.85 25.90
C SER A 16 -11.71 4.45 26.50
N LYS A 17 -11.94 4.36 27.81
CA LYS A 17 -11.74 3.14 28.59
C LYS A 17 -12.48 1.94 28.02
N ILE A 18 -11.81 0.79 27.94
CA ILE A 18 -12.40 -0.48 27.54
C ILE A 18 -13.39 -0.92 28.63
N ILE A 19 -14.65 -1.12 28.25
CA ILE A 19 -15.73 -1.62 29.11
C ILE A 19 -16.13 -3.06 28.82
N LYS A 20 -15.73 -3.59 27.66
CA LYS A 20 -16.08 -4.95 27.28
C LYS A 20 -15.01 -5.55 26.38
N PHE A 21 -14.70 -6.80 26.65
CA PHE A 21 -13.85 -7.66 25.83
C PHE A 21 -14.68 -8.84 25.30
N LYS A 22 -14.45 -9.22 24.04
CA LYS A 22 -15.01 -10.42 23.43
C LYS A 22 -13.93 -11.10 22.58
N LYS A 23 -13.75 -12.40 22.78
CA LYS A 23 -12.95 -13.26 21.89
C LYS A 23 -13.85 -14.08 20.98
N ASP A 24 -13.47 -14.19 19.72
CA ASP A 24 -14.04 -15.08 18.71
C ASP A 24 -12.91 -15.75 17.92
N VAL A 25 -12.56 -16.98 18.33
CA VAL A 25 -11.44 -17.76 17.77
C VAL A 25 -10.12 -16.98 17.74
N ASP A 26 -9.74 -16.44 16.59
CA ASP A 26 -8.50 -15.70 16.29
C ASP A 26 -8.68 -14.17 16.34
N THR A 27 -9.90 -13.71 16.64
CA THR A 27 -10.30 -12.32 16.58
C THR A 27 -10.75 -11.84 17.96
N LEU A 28 -10.20 -10.71 18.38
CA LEU A 28 -10.40 -10.09 19.69
C LEU A 28 -11.06 -8.73 19.48
N TYR A 29 -12.09 -8.45 20.26
CA TYR A 29 -12.86 -7.22 20.21
C TYR A 29 -12.80 -6.51 21.56
N PHE A 30 -12.44 -5.24 21.53
CA PHE A 30 -12.38 -4.36 22.69
C PHE A 30 -13.33 -3.20 22.44
N PHE A 31 -14.32 -3.01 23.30
CA PHE A 31 -15.34 -1.96 23.18
C PHE A 31 -15.09 -0.92 24.27
N SER A 32 -15.04 0.35 23.88
CA SER A 32 -14.84 1.50 24.77
C SER A 32 -16.17 2.14 25.22
N GLU A 33 -16.11 3.04 26.20
CA GLU A 33 -17.25 3.84 26.67
C GLU A 33 -17.78 4.80 25.60
N ASN A 34 -16.95 5.25 24.66
CA ASN A 34 -17.33 6.19 23.60
C ASN A 34 -17.56 5.50 22.25
N ASP A 35 -18.03 4.25 22.28
CA ASP A 35 -18.42 3.43 21.12
C ASP A 35 -17.30 3.14 20.12
N VAL A 36 -16.04 3.46 20.42
CA VAL A 36 -14.90 2.97 19.64
C VAL A 36 -14.72 1.48 19.89
N VAL A 37 -14.53 0.73 18.82
CA VAL A 37 -14.25 -0.71 18.87
C VAL A 37 -12.94 -0.99 18.17
N LEU A 38 -12.00 -1.58 18.90
CA LEU A 38 -10.81 -2.20 18.32
C LEU A 38 -11.09 -3.68 18.07
N ARG A 39 -10.94 -4.10 16.81
CA ARG A 39 -10.85 -5.51 16.40
C ARG A 39 -9.39 -5.84 16.10
N LEU A 40 -8.78 -6.66 16.95
CA LEU A 40 -7.46 -7.26 16.73
C LEU A 40 -7.65 -8.68 16.19
N LYS A 41 -7.14 -8.97 14.99
CA LYS A 41 -7.13 -10.32 14.41
C LYS A 41 -5.71 -10.86 14.31
N ILE A 42 -5.51 -12.08 14.81
CA ILE A 42 -4.24 -12.80 14.72
C ILE A 42 -4.19 -13.52 13.37
N ILE A 43 -3.50 -12.94 12.40
CA ILE A 43 -3.38 -13.54 11.06
C ILE A 43 -2.35 -14.67 11.10
N ARG A 44 -1.23 -14.41 11.78
CA ARG A 44 -0.16 -15.36 12.12
C ARG A 44 0.48 -14.97 13.44
N ASP A 45 1.35 -15.83 13.98
CA ASP A 45 2.16 -15.49 15.14
C ASP A 45 2.93 -14.16 14.97
N SER A 46 3.40 -13.85 13.76
CA SER A 46 4.13 -12.62 13.44
C SER A 46 3.29 -11.53 12.77
N VAL A 47 1.99 -11.74 12.52
CA VAL A 47 1.15 -10.79 11.76
C VAL A 47 -0.16 -10.51 12.50
N LEU A 48 -0.30 -9.27 12.94
CA LEU A 48 -1.46 -8.77 13.68
C LEU A 48 -2.19 -7.74 12.82
N ARG A 49 -3.51 -7.89 12.67
CA ARG A 49 -4.36 -6.90 12.00
C ARG A 49 -5.17 -6.13 13.02
N PHE A 50 -5.08 -4.81 12.99
CA PHE A 50 -5.85 -3.90 13.83
C PHE A 50 -6.88 -3.18 12.95
N THR A 51 -8.16 -3.24 13.33
CA THR A 51 -9.22 -2.43 12.73
C THR A 51 -9.91 -1.63 13.83
N TYR A 52 -10.01 -0.31 13.68
CA TYR A 52 -10.78 0.54 14.59
C TYR A 52 -12.02 1.09 13.89
N ALA A 53 -13.17 0.91 14.53
CA ALA A 53 -14.43 1.53 14.17
C ALA A 53 -14.80 2.60 15.21
N THR A 54 -15.31 3.74 14.76
CA THR A 54 -15.64 4.89 15.64
C THR A 54 -17.10 4.93 16.07
N THR A 55 -17.95 4.01 15.58
CA THR A 55 -19.42 4.02 15.77
C THR A 55 -19.96 2.65 16.20
N GLY A 56 -19.12 1.82 16.81
CA GLY A 56 -19.50 0.48 17.27
C GLY A 56 -19.56 -0.59 16.19
N ASN A 57 -19.62 -0.22 14.91
CA ASN A 57 -19.84 -1.14 13.79
C ASN A 57 -18.69 -1.06 12.79
N PHE A 58 -18.28 -2.23 12.30
CA PHE A 58 -17.29 -2.33 11.23
C PHE A 58 -17.95 -2.28 9.86
N ASP A 59 -17.27 -1.67 8.91
CA ASP A 59 -17.56 -1.81 7.50
C ASP A 59 -17.37 -3.28 7.05
N LYS A 60 -17.83 -3.57 5.83
CA LYS A 60 -17.61 -4.88 5.21
C LYS A 60 -16.11 -5.16 5.13
N ASP A 61 -15.70 -6.29 5.70
CA ASP A 61 -14.29 -6.73 5.63
C ASP A 61 -13.89 -7.04 4.18
N PHE A 62 -13.15 -6.11 3.58
CA PHE A 62 -12.72 -6.17 2.19
C PHE A 62 -11.41 -5.43 2.00
N SER A 63 -10.53 -5.99 1.16
CA SER A 63 -9.30 -5.34 0.72
C SER A 63 -9.02 -5.67 -0.74
N TYR A 64 -8.50 -4.68 -1.48
CA TYR A 64 -7.98 -4.88 -2.85
C TYR A 64 -6.57 -5.49 -2.87
N ALA A 65 -5.86 -5.44 -1.74
CA ALA A 65 -4.46 -5.85 -1.67
C ALA A 65 -4.28 -7.27 -1.15
N ILE A 66 -5.14 -7.73 -0.24
CA ILE A 66 -4.99 -9.03 0.42
C ILE A 66 -5.37 -10.16 -0.54
N THR A 67 -4.46 -11.12 -0.72
CA THR A 67 -4.74 -12.30 -1.56
C THR A 67 -5.53 -13.34 -0.79
N LYS A 68 -6.46 -14.02 -1.47
CA LYS A 68 -7.19 -15.17 -0.91
C LYS A 68 -6.30 -16.40 -0.61
N TYR A 69 -5.06 -16.39 -1.11
CA TYR A 69 -4.07 -17.45 -0.92
C TYR A 69 -3.10 -17.16 0.22
N ALA A 70 -3.29 -16.06 0.96
CA ALA A 70 -2.41 -15.70 2.06
C ALA A 70 -2.43 -16.80 3.11
N SER A 71 -1.26 -17.23 3.58
CA SER A 71 -1.20 -18.23 4.64
C SER A 71 -1.79 -17.62 5.93
N THR A 72 -2.56 -18.39 6.69
CA THR A 72 -3.14 -17.95 7.97
C THR A 72 -2.97 -19.04 9.02
N GLY A 73 -3.06 -18.65 10.28
CA GLY A 73 -2.93 -19.55 11.42
C GLY A 73 -1.76 -19.19 12.32
N TYR A 74 -1.89 -19.53 13.58
CA TYR A 74 -0.91 -19.28 14.63
C TYR A 74 -0.66 -20.59 15.40
N ASN A 75 0.52 -20.69 16.00
CA ASN A 75 0.89 -21.82 16.84
C ASN A 75 0.50 -21.59 18.30
N GLU A 76 0.50 -20.33 18.74
CA GLU A 76 0.20 -19.95 20.11
C GLU A 76 -0.69 -18.71 20.15
N LEU A 77 -1.66 -18.71 21.06
CA LEU A 77 -2.51 -17.57 21.35
C LEU A 77 -2.99 -17.64 22.80
N ILE A 78 -2.26 -16.95 23.67
CA ILE A 78 -2.58 -16.77 25.09
C ILE A 78 -3.14 -15.35 25.26
N ILE A 79 -4.24 -15.22 26.00
CA ILE A 79 -4.80 -13.92 26.35
C ILE A 79 -4.91 -13.87 27.87
N GLU A 80 -4.28 -12.87 28.45
CA GLU A 80 -4.29 -12.59 29.88
C GLU A 80 -4.87 -11.20 30.11
N GLU A 81 -5.68 -11.07 31.15
CA GLU A 81 -6.23 -9.79 31.57
C GLU A 81 -5.47 -9.33 32.81
N GLU A 82 -4.64 -8.30 32.64
CA GLU A 82 -3.90 -7.65 33.72
C GLU A 82 -4.71 -6.47 34.28
N GLU A 83 -4.20 -5.80 35.31
CA GLU A 83 -4.88 -4.65 35.93
C GLU A 83 -5.15 -3.52 34.92
N ASP A 84 -4.10 -3.10 34.20
CA ASP A 84 -4.13 -1.92 33.33
C ASP A 84 -4.23 -2.23 31.82
N TYR A 85 -4.00 -3.49 31.41
CA TYR A 85 -3.98 -3.88 30.00
C TYR A 85 -4.47 -5.30 29.77
N TYR A 86 -4.80 -5.61 28.53
CA TYR A 86 -4.92 -7.00 28.04
C TYR A 86 -3.61 -7.39 27.37
N GLN A 87 -3.09 -8.57 27.71
CA GLN A 87 -1.90 -9.14 27.09
C GLN A 87 -2.29 -10.25 26.12
N ILE A 88 -1.76 -10.18 24.91
CA ILE A 88 -2.00 -11.15 23.84
C ILE A 88 -0.64 -11.68 23.40
N THR A 89 -0.36 -12.94 23.71
CA THR A 89 0.92 -13.58 23.43
C THR A 89 0.76 -14.62 22.32
N THR A 90 1.58 -14.48 21.28
CA THR A 90 1.80 -15.48 20.23
C THR A 90 3.21 -16.06 20.38
N SER A 91 3.58 -17.03 19.53
CA SER A 91 4.94 -17.59 19.58
C SER A 91 6.04 -16.61 19.12
N LYS A 92 5.67 -15.42 18.65
CA LYS A 92 6.60 -14.40 18.14
C LYS A 92 6.41 -13.01 18.75
N LEU A 93 5.24 -12.71 19.29
CA LEU A 93 4.88 -11.36 19.73
C LEU A 93 4.15 -11.38 21.06
N ILE A 94 4.39 -10.35 21.87
CA ILE A 94 3.54 -9.98 23.00
C ILE A 94 2.92 -8.63 22.65
N CYS A 95 1.60 -8.58 22.51
CA CYS A 95 0.84 -7.37 22.25
C CYS A 95 0.05 -6.98 23.49
N GLN A 96 0.30 -5.78 24.01
CA GLN A 96 -0.42 -5.22 25.15
C GLN A 96 -1.37 -4.12 24.67
N ILE A 97 -2.62 -4.17 25.13
CA ILE A 97 -3.65 -3.18 24.82
C ILE A 97 -4.10 -2.53 26.13
N SER A 98 -3.82 -1.24 26.27
CA SER A 98 -4.22 -0.42 27.42
C SER A 98 -5.74 -0.42 27.61
N LYS A 99 -6.18 -0.65 28.84
CA LYS A 99 -7.61 -0.57 29.21
C LYS A 99 -8.13 0.86 29.27
N GLU A 100 -7.26 1.86 29.46
CA GLU A 100 -7.68 3.25 29.61
C GLU A 100 -7.98 3.92 28.27
N ASP A 101 -7.20 3.63 27.23
CA ASP A 101 -7.20 4.39 25.97
C ASP A 101 -6.95 3.54 24.71
N MET A 102 -6.97 2.21 24.81
CA MET A 102 -6.72 1.26 23.71
C MET A 102 -5.36 1.41 23.01
N LYS A 103 -4.39 2.11 23.62
CA LYS A 103 -3.03 2.17 23.07
C LYS A 103 -2.38 0.80 23.07
N VAL A 104 -1.60 0.57 22.02
CA VAL A 104 -0.94 -0.70 21.74
C VAL A 104 0.56 -0.59 21.94
N SER A 105 1.12 -1.55 22.67
CA SER A 105 2.57 -1.81 22.74
C SER A 105 2.85 -3.24 22.29
N ILE A 106 3.88 -3.43 21.47
CA ILE A 106 4.24 -4.72 20.87
C ILE A 106 5.69 -5.00 21.18
N TYR A 107 5.92 -6.18 21.76
CA TYR A 107 7.22 -6.68 22.18
C TYR A 107 7.53 -7.98 21.44
N ASP A 108 8.82 -8.28 21.31
CA ASP A 108 9.29 -9.59 20.87
C ASP A 108 9.04 -10.63 21.97
N ALA A 109 8.41 -11.76 21.64
CA ALA A 109 8.17 -12.82 22.61
C ALA A 109 9.47 -13.56 23.04
N GLU A 110 10.54 -13.49 22.25
CA GLU A 110 11.79 -14.18 22.55
C GLU A 110 12.58 -13.50 23.68
N ASP A 111 12.66 -12.17 23.67
CA ASP A 111 13.49 -11.39 24.61
C ASP A 111 12.76 -10.25 25.35
N ASN A 112 11.46 -10.06 25.08
CA ASN A 112 10.63 -8.99 25.63
C ASN A 112 11.09 -7.57 25.25
N GLU A 113 11.92 -7.40 24.21
CA GLU A 113 12.29 -6.07 23.72
C GLU A 113 11.09 -5.39 23.05
N LEU A 114 10.88 -4.11 23.35
CA LEU A 114 9.84 -3.30 22.71
C LEU A 114 10.18 -3.06 21.23
N ILE A 115 9.24 -3.44 20.35
CA ILE A 115 9.35 -3.25 18.90
C ILE A 115 8.58 -2.01 18.45
N SER A 116 7.36 -1.81 18.94
CA SER A 116 6.52 -0.69 18.51
C SER A 116 5.54 -0.33 19.62
N GLN A 117 5.33 0.96 19.85
CA GLN A 117 4.28 1.44 20.74
C GLN A 117 3.59 2.67 20.17
N ASP A 118 2.34 2.86 20.57
CA ASP A 118 1.58 4.07 20.28
C ASP A 118 2.14 5.31 21.00
N ASP A 119 2.19 6.45 20.31
CA ASP A 119 2.32 7.77 20.97
C ASP A 119 0.92 8.22 21.40
N ALA A 120 0.22 8.95 20.52
CA ALA A 120 -1.20 9.25 20.71
C ALA A 120 -2.11 8.04 20.38
N GLY A 121 -1.62 7.06 19.62
CA GLY A 121 -2.41 5.90 19.17
C GLY A 121 -3.45 6.24 18.12
N PHE A 122 -4.50 5.43 18.04
CA PHE A 122 -5.64 5.69 17.16
C PHE A 122 -6.37 6.95 17.62
N HIS A 123 -6.67 7.82 16.66
CA HIS A 123 -7.52 8.98 16.85
C HIS A 123 -8.18 9.34 15.53
N TRP A 124 -9.26 10.11 15.59
CA TRP A 124 -9.99 10.50 14.39
C TRP A 124 -10.54 11.91 14.51
N GLU A 125 -11.00 12.43 13.38
CA GLU A 125 -11.67 13.72 13.29
C GLU A 125 -12.84 13.57 12.33
N GLU A 126 -14.01 14.10 12.70
CA GLU A 126 -15.18 14.10 11.82
C GLU A 126 -14.98 15.08 10.67
N SER A 127 -15.16 14.62 9.43
CA SER A 127 -15.13 15.47 8.25
C SER A 127 -16.54 15.94 7.90
N TYR A 128 -16.91 17.14 8.35
CA TYR A 128 -18.22 17.71 8.01
C TYR A 128 -18.36 18.06 6.52
N GLU A 129 -17.27 18.46 5.87
CA GLU A 129 -17.26 18.87 4.45
C GLU A 129 -17.51 17.68 3.51
N TYR A 130 -16.87 16.54 3.77
CA TYR A 130 -16.93 15.36 2.90
C TYR A 130 -17.80 14.24 3.47
N GLY A 131 -18.23 14.36 4.72
CA GLY A 131 -18.83 13.27 5.50
C GLY A 131 -17.78 12.25 5.95
N GLY A 132 -18.11 11.49 7.00
CA GLY A 132 -17.24 10.42 7.53
C GLY A 132 -16.10 10.94 8.42
N ASN A 133 -15.04 10.14 8.55
CA ASN A 133 -13.94 10.39 9.49
C ASN A 133 -12.58 10.41 8.80
N PHE A 134 -11.72 11.34 9.20
CA PHE A 134 -10.29 11.25 8.98
C PHE A 134 -9.69 10.40 10.09
N VAL A 135 -9.10 9.26 9.73
CA VAL A 135 -8.57 8.28 10.69
C VAL A 135 -7.06 8.39 10.76
N LYS A 136 -6.51 8.47 11.96
CA LYS A 136 -5.10 8.78 12.22
C LYS A 136 -4.51 7.79 13.23
N MET A 137 -3.24 7.45 13.05
CA MET A 137 -2.48 6.59 13.96
C MET A 137 -1.11 7.21 14.20
N SER A 138 -0.71 7.33 15.45
CA SER A 138 0.61 7.85 15.84
C SER A 138 1.36 6.83 16.69
N LYS A 139 2.58 6.51 16.27
CA LYS A 139 3.53 5.61 16.92
C LYS A 139 4.71 6.41 17.45
N VAL A 140 5.36 5.93 18.50
CA VAL A 140 6.66 6.46 18.93
C VAL A 140 7.71 6.12 17.88
N SER A 141 8.55 7.09 17.52
CA SER A 141 9.77 6.87 16.73
C SER A 141 10.98 6.84 17.65
N ASN A 142 11.70 5.72 17.66
CA ASN A 142 12.89 5.53 18.47
C ASN A 142 14.10 6.29 17.91
N ASP A 143 15.09 6.54 18.77
CA ASP A 143 16.35 7.08 18.30
C ASP A 143 17.08 6.05 17.42
N GLY A 144 17.74 6.52 16.36
CA GLY A 144 18.35 5.63 15.37
C GLY A 144 17.38 4.83 14.48
N GLU A 145 16.07 4.86 14.73
CA GLU A 145 15.09 4.13 13.90
C GLU A 145 15.07 4.67 12.48
N SER A 146 14.98 3.78 11.48
CA SER A 146 14.93 4.12 10.06
C SER A 146 13.68 3.54 9.40
N TYR A 147 13.17 4.23 8.38
CA TYR A 147 11.94 3.86 7.69
C TYR A 147 12.18 3.69 6.20
N TYR A 148 11.61 2.66 5.58
CA TYR A 148 11.77 2.34 4.16
C TYR A 148 10.44 1.89 3.55
N GLY A 149 10.24 2.06 2.24
CA GLY A 149 9.05 1.58 1.54
C GLY A 149 8.27 2.69 0.82
N LEU A 150 6.95 2.67 0.96
CA LEU A 150 5.98 3.56 0.29
C LEU A 150 5.96 3.50 -1.24
N GLY A 151 6.55 2.47 -1.85
CA GLY A 151 6.55 2.27 -3.29
C GLY A 151 7.64 3.09 -4.00
N ASP A 152 7.25 3.87 -5.01
CA ASP A 152 8.16 4.50 -5.96
C ASP A 152 8.55 5.94 -5.59
N LYS A 153 8.70 6.25 -4.30
CA LYS A 153 9.08 7.60 -3.85
C LYS A 153 10.48 7.98 -4.38
N PRO A 154 10.64 9.07 -5.14
CA PRO A 154 11.92 9.46 -5.74
C PRO A 154 12.81 10.21 -4.72
N ASN A 155 12.99 9.62 -3.55
CA ASN A 155 13.69 10.20 -2.42
C ASN A 155 14.87 9.32 -1.95
N HIS A 156 15.55 9.75 -0.90
CA HIS A 156 16.51 8.89 -0.20
C HIS A 156 15.81 7.65 0.34
N LEU A 157 16.53 6.52 0.41
CA LEU A 157 15.99 5.25 0.87
C LEU A 157 15.41 5.33 2.29
N ASN A 158 16.11 6.01 3.20
CA ASN A 158 15.59 6.27 4.54
C ASN A 158 14.62 7.44 4.49
N LEU A 159 13.37 7.18 4.86
CA LEU A 159 12.25 8.10 4.81
C LEU A 159 12.17 9.00 6.06
N LYS A 160 12.97 8.75 7.11
CA LYS A 160 12.95 9.53 8.35
C LYS A 160 13.19 11.03 8.11
N GLY A 161 12.48 11.86 8.87
CA GLY A 161 12.50 13.31 8.81
C GLY A 161 11.68 13.89 7.66
N LYS A 162 10.90 13.07 6.95
CA LYS A 162 10.08 13.46 5.80
C LYS A 162 8.64 12.98 5.96
N ARG A 163 7.77 13.65 5.20
CA ARG A 163 6.34 13.33 5.10
C ARG A 163 6.02 13.03 3.64
N TYR A 164 5.12 12.08 3.43
CA TYR A 164 4.73 11.59 2.11
C TYR A 164 3.22 11.49 2.00
N GLU A 165 2.76 11.55 0.76
CA GLU A 165 1.37 11.41 0.38
C GLU A 165 1.18 10.23 -0.58
N ASN A 166 0.17 9.42 -0.31
CA ASN A 166 -0.29 8.35 -1.19
C ASN A 166 -1.55 8.83 -1.93
N TRP A 167 -1.31 9.41 -3.10
CA TRP A 167 -2.32 9.83 -4.07
C TRP A 167 -1.77 9.67 -5.48
N VAL A 168 -2.28 8.71 -6.25
CA VAL A 168 -1.75 8.42 -7.59
C VAL A 168 -1.88 9.66 -8.47
N THR A 169 -0.74 10.24 -8.85
CA THR A 169 -0.67 11.54 -9.53
C THR A 169 0.25 11.45 -10.75
N ASP A 170 -0.24 11.98 -11.88
CA ASP A 170 0.60 12.17 -13.07
C ASP A 170 1.52 13.39 -12.88
N SER A 171 2.71 13.12 -12.37
CA SER A 171 3.76 14.12 -12.11
C SER A 171 4.80 14.08 -13.22
N TYR A 172 4.46 14.61 -14.40
CA TYR A 172 5.36 14.64 -15.56
C TYR A 172 6.70 15.33 -15.24
N ALA A 173 7.80 14.73 -15.70
CA ALA A 173 9.16 15.22 -15.48
C ALA A 173 9.51 15.45 -13.99
N PHE A 174 8.99 14.60 -13.09
CA PHE A 174 9.30 14.67 -11.67
C PHE A 174 10.81 14.64 -11.40
N GLY A 175 11.21 15.37 -10.35
CA GLY A 175 12.58 15.44 -9.88
C GLY A 175 12.81 14.63 -8.62
N LYS A 176 14.01 14.78 -8.06
CA LYS A 176 14.31 14.29 -6.72
C LYS A 176 13.33 14.95 -5.72
N GLU A 177 12.80 14.16 -4.80
CA GLU A 177 11.90 14.59 -3.73
C GLU A 177 10.50 15.06 -4.18
N THR A 178 10.14 14.90 -5.46
CA THR A 178 8.76 15.11 -5.91
C THR A 178 7.84 14.04 -5.32
N ASP A 179 6.76 14.48 -4.69
CA ASP A 179 5.72 13.63 -4.10
C ASP A 179 4.40 14.41 -4.09
N PRO A 180 3.25 13.80 -4.43
CA PRO A 180 3.07 12.41 -4.86
C PRO A 180 3.41 12.14 -6.34
N ILE A 181 3.51 10.85 -6.69
CA ILE A 181 3.73 10.38 -8.08
C ILE A 181 2.84 9.16 -8.41
N TYR A 182 3.30 8.26 -9.29
CA TYR A 182 2.50 7.27 -9.99
C TYR A 182 1.99 6.07 -9.19
N LYS A 183 2.57 5.71 -8.03
CA LYS A 183 2.08 4.59 -7.21
C LYS A 183 1.80 5.02 -5.77
N ALA A 184 0.77 4.41 -5.22
CA ALA A 184 0.38 4.55 -3.82
C ALA A 184 0.40 3.16 -3.16
N ILE A 185 1.52 2.81 -2.54
CA ILE A 185 1.67 1.55 -1.81
C ILE A 185 1.80 1.90 -0.32
N PRO A 186 0.74 1.77 0.49
CA PRO A 186 0.74 2.19 1.90
C PRO A 186 1.41 1.15 2.82
N PHE A 187 2.63 0.75 2.47
CA PHE A 187 3.45 -0.18 3.24
C PHE A 187 4.83 0.41 3.50
N TYR A 188 5.27 0.37 4.76
CA TYR A 188 6.64 0.71 5.14
C TYR A 188 7.20 -0.30 6.14
N THR A 189 8.53 -0.37 6.20
CA THR A 189 9.27 -1.12 7.22
C THR A 189 9.98 -0.15 8.16
N GLY A 190 9.84 -0.36 9.47
CA GLY A 190 10.69 0.23 10.50
C GLY A 190 11.87 -0.69 10.81
N LEU A 191 13.02 -0.10 11.15
CA LEU A 191 14.22 -0.81 11.59
C LEU A 191 14.89 -0.02 12.72
N HIS A 192 15.01 -0.63 13.89
CA HIS A 192 15.79 -0.12 15.02
C HIS A 192 16.31 -1.28 15.86
N HIS A 193 17.42 -1.06 16.58
CA HIS A 193 18.05 -2.07 17.46
C HIS A 193 18.29 -3.45 16.80
N GLY A 194 18.43 -3.50 15.46
CA GLY A 194 18.62 -4.75 14.74
C GLY A 194 17.34 -5.57 14.50
N LYS A 195 16.16 -5.04 14.86
CA LYS A 195 14.85 -5.66 14.60
C LYS A 195 14.04 -4.84 13.61
N SER A 196 13.32 -5.54 12.75
CA SER A 196 12.43 -4.91 11.77
C SER A 196 10.97 -5.26 12.02
N TYR A 197 10.11 -4.34 11.61
CA TYR A 197 8.67 -4.56 11.52
C TYR A 197 8.14 -3.86 10.28
N GLY A 198 6.96 -4.26 9.83
CA GLY A 198 6.23 -3.65 8.74
C GLY A 198 4.88 -3.13 9.20
N ILE A 199 4.47 -1.99 8.66
CA ILE A 199 3.10 -1.50 8.75
C ILE A 199 2.54 -1.44 7.34
N PHE A 200 1.48 -2.21 7.09
CA PHE A 200 0.65 -2.08 5.89
C PHE A 200 -0.67 -1.42 6.29
N PHE A 201 -0.88 -0.17 5.89
CA PHE A 201 -2.10 0.57 6.12
C PHE A 201 -3.10 0.28 4.99
N ASP A 202 -3.99 -0.67 5.22
CA ASP A 202 -4.93 -1.22 4.24
C ASP A 202 -6.15 -0.29 4.06
N ASN A 203 -5.86 0.88 3.48
CA ASN A 203 -6.81 1.95 3.23
C ASN A 203 -6.50 2.60 1.86
N THR A 204 -7.52 2.73 1.02
CA THR A 204 -7.39 3.25 -0.36
C THR A 204 -7.70 4.72 -0.52
N PHE A 205 -8.12 5.40 0.55
CA PHE A 205 -8.31 6.85 0.52
C PHE A 205 -6.97 7.55 0.41
N ARG A 206 -7.01 8.83 0.04
CA ARG A 206 -5.83 9.71 0.08
C ARG A 206 -5.22 9.64 1.48
N SER A 207 -4.01 9.13 1.55
CA SER A 207 -3.33 8.84 2.82
C SER A 207 -1.99 9.55 2.89
N TYR A 208 -1.51 9.72 4.11
CA TYR A 208 -0.30 10.44 4.42
C TYR A 208 0.51 9.67 5.46
N PHE A 209 1.82 9.84 5.39
CA PHE A 209 2.79 9.18 6.26
C PHE A 209 3.81 10.23 6.69
N ASP A 210 3.93 10.46 7.99
CA ASP A 210 4.92 11.34 8.58
C ASP A 210 5.93 10.50 9.36
N PHE A 211 7.19 10.51 8.95
CA PHE A 211 8.25 9.74 9.59
C PHE A 211 9.11 10.65 10.45
N ALA A 212 8.55 11.17 11.54
CA ALA A 212 9.23 12.10 12.43
C ALA A 212 9.64 13.44 11.79
N HIS A 213 8.83 13.92 10.85
CA HIS A 213 9.01 15.24 10.24
C HIS A 213 8.39 16.33 11.13
N GLU A 214 7.13 16.16 11.55
CA GLU A 214 6.45 17.13 12.42
C GLU A 214 6.97 17.08 13.87
N ARG A 215 7.12 15.87 14.42
CA ARG A 215 7.64 15.63 15.77
C ARG A 215 8.75 14.59 15.69
N ARG A 216 9.96 14.94 16.12
CA ARG A 216 11.18 14.11 15.98
C ARG A 216 11.06 12.68 16.56
N ASN A 217 10.16 12.47 17.52
CA ASN A 217 9.96 11.20 18.21
C ASN A 217 8.62 10.54 17.89
N VAL A 218 7.94 10.94 16.80
CA VAL A 218 6.64 10.38 16.41
C VAL A 218 6.61 10.07 14.93
N THR A 219 6.15 8.88 14.59
CA THR A 219 5.77 8.52 13.22
C THR A 219 4.26 8.38 13.17
N SER A 220 3.61 8.92 12.16
CA SER A 220 2.16 8.81 12.01
C SER A 220 1.75 8.46 10.59
N PHE A 221 0.55 7.88 10.48
CA PHE A 221 -0.10 7.64 9.21
C PHE A 221 -1.59 7.85 9.34
N TRP A 222 -2.21 8.40 8.31
CA TRP A 222 -3.64 8.71 8.32
C TRP A 222 -4.23 8.74 6.93
N ALA A 223 -5.55 8.65 6.87
CA ALA A 223 -6.32 8.72 5.63
C ALA A 223 -7.48 9.70 5.77
N LEU A 224 -7.87 10.31 4.65
CA LEU A 224 -9.02 11.22 4.57
C LEU A 224 -10.37 10.49 4.45
N GLY A 225 -10.46 9.27 4.97
CA GLY A 225 -11.66 8.44 4.93
C GLY A 225 -11.35 6.96 5.18
N GLY A 226 -12.42 6.15 5.22
CA GLY A 226 -12.36 4.73 5.52
C GLY A 226 -12.03 4.42 6.99
N GLU A 227 -11.91 3.14 7.31
CA GLU A 227 -11.54 2.68 8.64
C GLU A 227 -10.02 2.76 8.88
N MET A 228 -9.61 2.87 10.15
CA MET A 228 -8.23 2.61 10.53
C MET A 228 -8.01 1.10 10.52
N ASN A 229 -7.60 0.56 9.37
CA ASN A 229 -7.28 -0.85 9.15
C ASN A 229 -5.81 -0.99 8.79
N TYR A 230 -5.00 -1.57 9.67
CA TYR A 230 -3.57 -1.79 9.39
C TYR A 230 -3.08 -3.13 9.89
N TYR A 231 -2.02 -3.63 9.26
CA TYR A 231 -1.32 -4.85 9.64
C TYR A 231 0.03 -4.48 10.21
N PHE A 232 0.34 -5.00 11.39
CA PHE A 232 1.68 -5.06 11.95
C PHE A 232 2.30 -6.41 11.56
N ILE A 233 3.50 -6.36 10.95
CA ILE A 233 4.18 -7.52 10.39
C ILE A 233 5.57 -7.59 11.03
N TYR A 234 5.78 -8.56 11.92
CA TYR A 234 7.07 -8.76 12.57
C TYR A 234 8.00 -9.63 11.74
N GLY A 235 9.28 -9.29 11.78
CA GLY A 235 10.36 -10.10 11.27
C GLY A 235 11.67 -9.49 11.74
N PRO A 236 12.45 -10.14 12.63
CA PRO A 236 13.63 -9.45 13.17
C PRO A 236 14.53 -9.01 12.00
N GLN A 237 14.61 -9.79 10.93
CA GLN A 237 15.18 -9.34 9.66
C GLN A 237 14.14 -8.69 8.75
N MET A 238 14.52 -7.61 8.08
CA MET A 238 13.67 -6.93 7.08
C MET A 238 13.19 -7.87 5.96
N SER A 239 13.97 -8.90 5.62
CA SER A 239 13.56 -9.93 4.66
C SER A 239 12.32 -10.70 5.10
N ASP A 240 12.21 -11.00 6.40
CA ASP A 240 11.09 -11.75 6.98
C ASP A 240 9.80 -10.91 6.92
N VAL A 241 9.94 -9.59 7.12
CA VAL A 241 8.85 -8.63 6.97
C VAL A 241 8.36 -8.58 5.52
N VAL A 242 9.27 -8.48 4.55
CA VAL A 242 8.92 -8.43 3.11
C VAL A 242 8.34 -9.76 2.64
N GLU A 243 8.87 -10.88 3.11
CA GLU A 243 8.31 -12.21 2.80
C GLU A 243 6.88 -12.35 3.33
N SER A 244 6.64 -11.93 4.57
CA SER A 244 5.31 -11.96 5.19
C SER A 244 4.33 -11.01 4.50
N TYR A 245 4.77 -9.80 4.16
CA TYR A 245 3.96 -8.83 3.41
C TYR A 245 3.58 -9.38 2.03
N THR A 246 4.53 -9.92 1.28
CA THR A 246 4.26 -10.47 -0.06
C THR A 246 3.46 -11.77 -0.02
N ASP A 247 3.53 -12.56 1.05
CA ASP A 247 2.60 -13.68 1.24
C ASP A 247 1.17 -13.19 1.48
N LEU A 248 1.02 -12.09 2.24
CA LEU A 248 -0.27 -11.47 2.54
C LEU A 248 -0.91 -10.80 1.33
N THR A 249 -0.11 -10.10 0.50
CA THR A 249 -0.62 -9.35 -0.66
C THR A 249 -0.51 -10.10 -1.99
N GLY A 250 0.16 -11.26 -1.97
CA GLY A 250 0.36 -12.10 -3.14
C GLY A 250 1.72 -11.92 -3.80
N LYS A 251 2.29 -13.05 -4.20
CA LYS A 251 3.49 -13.16 -5.03
C LYS A 251 3.05 -13.37 -6.48
N PRO A 252 3.83 -12.92 -7.49
CA PRO A 252 3.56 -13.26 -8.88
C PRO A 252 3.40 -14.77 -9.04
N HIS A 253 2.23 -15.23 -9.50
CA HIS A 253 1.93 -16.67 -9.67
C HIS A 253 2.87 -17.36 -10.66
N GLN A 254 3.43 -16.59 -11.59
CA GLN A 254 4.37 -17.04 -12.60
C GLN A 254 5.51 -16.04 -12.67
N LEU A 255 6.72 -16.56 -12.88
CA LEU A 255 7.84 -15.72 -13.26
C LEU A 255 7.53 -15.06 -14.61
N PRO A 256 8.04 -13.84 -14.85
CA PRO A 256 7.89 -13.20 -16.15
C PRO A 256 8.50 -14.10 -17.24
N PRO A 257 7.97 -14.06 -18.48
CA PRO A 257 8.56 -14.81 -19.57
C PRO A 257 10.01 -14.36 -19.79
N LEU A 258 10.90 -15.29 -20.15
CA LEU A 258 12.35 -15.05 -20.17
C LEU A 258 12.76 -13.82 -21.00
N TRP A 259 12.08 -13.55 -22.11
CA TRP A 259 12.34 -12.39 -22.98
C TRP A 259 12.14 -11.05 -22.27
N ALA A 260 11.30 -10.99 -21.22
CA ALA A 260 11.05 -9.78 -20.45
C ALA A 260 12.25 -9.35 -19.58
N LEU A 261 13.24 -10.25 -19.40
CA LEU A 261 14.51 -9.95 -18.75
C LEU A 261 15.57 -9.43 -19.74
N GLY A 262 15.26 -9.46 -21.04
CA GLY A 262 16.11 -8.95 -22.11
C GLY A 262 16.03 -7.42 -22.25
N PHE A 263 16.76 -6.88 -23.24
CA PHE A 263 16.70 -5.45 -23.51
C PHE A 263 15.43 -5.08 -24.30
N HIS A 264 14.74 -4.03 -23.86
CA HIS A 264 13.51 -3.53 -24.45
C HIS A 264 13.73 -2.13 -25.04
N GLN A 265 13.24 -1.88 -26.24
CA GLN A 265 13.27 -0.55 -26.85
C GLN A 265 11.88 0.08 -26.88
N CYS A 266 11.78 1.29 -26.30
CA CYS A 266 10.58 2.13 -26.32
C CYS A 266 10.95 3.59 -26.62
N LYS A 267 10.00 4.35 -27.19
CA LYS A 267 10.00 5.81 -27.31
C LYS A 267 8.57 6.24 -27.67
N TRP A 268 8.12 7.37 -27.12
CA TRP A 268 7.02 8.15 -27.69
C TRP A 268 7.54 9.00 -28.87
N SER A 269 7.37 8.60 -30.13
CA SER A 269 6.69 7.42 -30.66
C SER A 269 7.48 6.76 -31.79
N TYR A 270 7.06 5.57 -32.21
CA TYR A 270 7.55 4.88 -33.41
C TYR A 270 6.42 4.69 -34.43
N TYR A 271 6.29 5.63 -35.36
CA TYR A 271 5.38 5.54 -36.51
C TYR A 271 6.02 6.20 -37.74
N PRO A 272 5.64 5.79 -38.97
CA PRO A 272 4.79 4.63 -39.31
C PRO A 272 5.58 3.30 -39.19
N GLU A 273 5.00 2.18 -39.64
CA GLU A 273 5.62 0.84 -39.64
C GLU A 273 7.09 0.84 -40.13
N SER A 274 7.41 1.63 -41.15
CA SER A 274 8.78 1.71 -41.69
C SER A 274 9.80 2.15 -40.65
N LYS A 275 9.40 3.00 -39.69
CA LYS A 275 10.29 3.46 -38.61
C LYS A 275 10.58 2.34 -37.62
N VAL A 276 9.58 1.52 -37.30
CA VAL A 276 9.74 0.33 -36.45
C VAL A 276 10.74 -0.63 -37.10
N LYS A 277 10.56 -0.90 -38.41
CA LYS A 277 11.44 -1.77 -39.20
C LYS A 277 12.87 -1.26 -39.32
N GLU A 278 13.06 0.04 -39.50
CA GLU A 278 14.38 0.68 -39.51
C GLU A 278 15.13 0.43 -38.20
N ILE A 279 14.46 0.61 -37.07
CA ILE A 279 15.05 0.45 -35.74
C ILE A 279 15.40 -1.01 -35.47
N THR A 280 14.47 -1.94 -35.69
CA THR A 280 14.69 -3.37 -35.42
C THR A 280 15.78 -3.95 -36.30
N SER A 281 15.80 -3.57 -37.59
CA SER A 281 16.88 -3.93 -38.52
C SER A 281 18.23 -3.39 -38.06
N LYS A 282 18.27 -2.16 -37.51
CA LYS A 282 19.49 -1.56 -36.99
C LYS A 282 20.03 -2.30 -35.77
N PHE A 283 19.18 -2.76 -34.85
CA PHE A 283 19.60 -3.63 -33.74
C PHE A 283 20.30 -4.89 -34.25
N ARG A 284 19.68 -5.58 -35.22
CA ARG A 284 20.26 -6.80 -35.80
C ARG A 284 21.56 -6.52 -36.55
N LYS A 285 21.61 -5.46 -37.36
CA LYS A 285 22.82 -5.04 -38.09
C LYS A 285 23.99 -4.68 -37.17
N LEU A 286 23.71 -4.00 -36.06
CA LEU A 286 24.72 -3.59 -35.08
C LEU A 286 25.04 -4.68 -34.05
N GLN A 287 24.39 -5.85 -34.13
CA GLN A 287 24.54 -6.95 -33.18
C GLN A 287 24.27 -6.54 -31.73
N ILE A 288 23.30 -5.65 -31.53
CA ILE A 288 22.83 -5.24 -30.20
C ILE A 288 21.63 -6.12 -29.84
N PRO A 289 21.69 -6.94 -28.76
CA PRO A 289 20.55 -7.74 -28.31
C PRO A 289 19.35 -6.85 -27.98
N CYS A 290 18.17 -7.25 -28.43
CA CYS A 290 16.91 -6.58 -28.14
C CYS A 290 15.77 -7.58 -28.35
N ASP A 291 14.99 -7.79 -27.30
CA ASP A 291 13.95 -8.81 -27.18
C ASP A 291 12.54 -8.24 -27.39
N ALA A 292 12.32 -6.96 -27.12
CA ALA A 292 11.01 -6.33 -27.28
C ALA A 292 11.07 -4.93 -27.90
N ILE A 293 10.07 -4.62 -28.72
CA ILE A 293 9.82 -3.30 -29.29
C ILE A 293 8.43 -2.82 -28.84
N TYR A 294 8.38 -1.62 -28.27
CA TYR A 294 7.15 -1.01 -27.78
C TYR A 294 6.55 -0.09 -28.84
N LEU A 295 5.22 -0.13 -28.97
CA LEU A 295 4.44 0.79 -29.78
C LEU A 295 3.67 1.72 -28.84
N ASP A 296 4.05 2.99 -28.88
CA ASP A 296 3.38 4.07 -28.14
C ASP A 296 2.11 4.52 -28.87
N ILE A 297 1.37 5.46 -28.29
CA ILE A 297 -0.05 5.74 -28.57
C ILE A 297 -0.42 5.95 -30.06
N ASP A 298 0.51 6.43 -30.89
CA ASP A 298 0.29 6.71 -32.32
C ASP A 298 0.08 5.45 -33.18
N TYR A 299 0.20 4.23 -32.64
CA TYR A 299 -0.24 3.03 -33.35
C TYR A 299 -1.76 2.95 -33.50
N MET A 300 -2.49 3.60 -32.59
CA MET A 300 -3.96 3.61 -32.55
C MET A 300 -4.54 4.54 -33.63
N ASP A 301 -5.72 4.19 -34.12
CA ASP A 301 -6.49 5.08 -35.00
C ASP A 301 -7.14 6.21 -34.18
N GLY A 302 -6.66 7.44 -34.32
CA GLY A 302 -7.25 8.62 -33.67
C GLY A 302 -7.31 8.51 -32.14
N PHE A 303 -6.32 7.85 -31.52
CA PHE A 303 -6.23 7.55 -30.08
C PHE A 303 -7.34 6.62 -29.54
N ARG A 304 -8.01 5.85 -30.42
CA ARG A 304 -8.99 4.85 -30.03
C ARG A 304 -8.27 3.58 -29.59
N CYS A 305 -8.39 3.21 -28.31
CA CYS A 305 -7.82 1.97 -27.78
C CYS A 305 -8.22 0.75 -28.64
N PHE A 306 -7.44 -0.33 -28.62
CA PHE A 306 -7.76 -1.57 -29.37
C PHE A 306 -7.90 -1.43 -30.90
N THR A 307 -7.53 -0.29 -31.49
CA THR A 307 -7.51 -0.08 -32.95
C THR A 307 -6.09 -0.03 -33.51
N TRP A 308 -5.98 -0.01 -34.84
CA TRP A 308 -4.73 0.23 -35.56
C TRP A 308 -4.98 1.30 -36.62
N ASN A 309 -4.16 2.36 -36.62
CA ASN A 309 -4.15 3.32 -37.70
C ASN A 309 -3.66 2.62 -38.99
N LYS A 310 -4.56 2.45 -39.97
CA LYS A 310 -4.27 1.73 -41.21
C LYS A 310 -3.40 2.51 -42.20
N GLU A 311 -3.25 3.82 -42.02
CA GLU A 311 -2.31 4.62 -42.80
C GLU A 311 -0.87 4.41 -42.30
N TYR A 312 -0.69 4.36 -40.98
CA TYR A 312 0.63 4.18 -40.36
C TYR A 312 1.06 2.71 -40.29
N PHE A 313 0.11 1.82 -40.05
CA PHE A 313 0.29 0.38 -39.87
C PHE A 313 -0.73 -0.37 -40.77
N PRO A 314 -0.47 -0.46 -42.08
CA PRO A 314 -1.42 -1.02 -43.04
C PRO A 314 -1.70 -2.51 -42.79
N ASP A 315 -0.66 -3.29 -42.43
CA ASP A 315 -0.79 -4.71 -42.09
C ASP A 315 -0.05 -5.03 -40.78
N PRO A 316 -0.66 -4.71 -39.62
CA PRO A 316 -0.01 -4.91 -38.33
C PRO A 316 0.20 -6.39 -38.00
N LYS A 317 -0.65 -7.29 -38.54
CA LYS A 317 -0.49 -8.74 -38.34
C LYS A 317 0.78 -9.24 -39.03
N ARG A 318 1.00 -8.83 -40.28
CA ARG A 318 2.25 -9.12 -40.99
C ARG A 318 3.45 -8.53 -40.26
N MET A 319 3.40 -7.25 -39.89
CA MET A 319 4.50 -6.57 -39.20
C MET A 319 4.90 -7.30 -37.91
N VAL A 320 3.92 -7.61 -37.04
CA VAL A 320 4.16 -8.33 -35.78
C VAL A 320 4.74 -9.72 -36.03
N LYS A 321 4.26 -10.44 -37.06
CA LYS A 321 4.80 -11.75 -37.42
C LYS A 321 6.27 -11.64 -37.84
N GLU A 322 6.60 -10.72 -38.73
CA GLU A 322 7.97 -10.52 -39.20
C GLU A 322 8.91 -10.11 -38.04
N LEU A 323 8.45 -9.23 -37.13
CA LEU A 323 9.20 -8.89 -35.91
C LEU A 323 9.43 -10.11 -35.02
N ALA A 324 8.42 -10.97 -34.85
CA ALA A 324 8.56 -12.22 -34.12
C ALA A 324 9.53 -13.19 -34.78
N ASP A 325 9.53 -13.30 -36.12
CA ASP A 325 10.48 -14.12 -36.88
C ASP A 325 11.93 -13.60 -36.71
N GLU A 326 12.10 -12.29 -36.52
CA GLU A 326 13.38 -11.65 -36.19
C GLU A 326 13.75 -11.73 -34.69
N GLY A 327 12.91 -12.34 -33.86
CA GLY A 327 13.13 -12.54 -32.42
C GLY A 327 12.66 -11.39 -31.51
N PHE A 328 11.85 -10.46 -32.01
CA PHE A 328 11.25 -9.39 -31.20
C PHE A 328 9.84 -9.74 -30.72
N LYS A 329 9.51 -9.36 -29.49
CA LYS A 329 8.13 -9.25 -28.99
C LYS A 329 7.61 -7.84 -29.20
N THR A 330 6.40 -7.72 -29.74
CA THR A 330 5.72 -6.43 -29.86
C THR A 330 4.84 -6.19 -28.63
N VAL A 331 5.05 -5.06 -27.97
CA VAL A 331 4.23 -4.62 -26.83
C VAL A 331 3.55 -3.30 -27.23
N ALA A 332 2.22 -3.22 -27.09
CA ALA A 332 1.46 -2.01 -27.43
C ALA A 332 0.84 -1.41 -26.17
N ILE A 333 0.87 -0.09 -26.04
CA ILE A 333 0.22 0.64 -24.94
C ILE A 333 -1.31 0.58 -25.06
N ILE A 334 -2.02 0.60 -23.95
CA ILE A 334 -3.47 0.83 -23.88
C ILE A 334 -3.70 1.84 -22.74
N ASP A 335 -4.63 2.76 -22.95
CA ASP A 335 -5.04 3.74 -21.94
C ASP A 335 -6.37 3.34 -21.27
N PRO A 336 -6.60 3.70 -19.99
CA PRO A 336 -7.86 3.44 -19.31
C PRO A 336 -9.02 4.34 -19.81
N GLY A 337 -8.70 5.47 -20.45
CA GLY A 337 -9.68 6.39 -21.01
C GLY A 337 -10.15 5.92 -22.39
N ILE A 338 -11.45 5.64 -22.52
CA ILE A 338 -12.07 5.32 -23.81
C ILE A 338 -12.64 6.59 -24.43
N LYS A 339 -12.09 6.98 -25.58
CA LYS A 339 -12.57 8.14 -26.34
C LYS A 339 -14.02 7.94 -26.79
N ILE A 340 -14.90 8.89 -26.46
CA ILE A 340 -16.27 8.93 -26.98
C ILE A 340 -16.21 9.34 -28.45
N ASP A 341 -16.60 8.43 -29.34
CA ASP A 341 -16.56 8.63 -30.78
C ASP A 341 -17.66 7.78 -31.44
N SER A 342 -18.55 8.41 -32.21
CA SER A 342 -19.69 7.73 -32.83
C SER A 342 -19.30 6.70 -33.88
N GLU A 343 -18.07 6.77 -34.39
CA GLU A 343 -17.53 5.82 -35.36
C GLU A 343 -16.74 4.68 -34.68
N TYR A 344 -16.63 4.71 -33.35
CA TYR A 344 -15.91 3.72 -32.56
C TYR A 344 -16.90 2.82 -31.81
N SER A 345 -16.88 1.52 -32.10
CA SER A 345 -17.91 0.57 -31.68
C SER A 345 -17.77 0.05 -30.24
N VAL A 346 -16.91 0.64 -29.43
CA VAL A 346 -16.57 0.19 -28.07
C VAL A 346 -17.07 1.17 -27.03
#